data_AF-A0A3B9VTV1-F1
#
_entry.id   AF-A0A3B9VTV1-F1
#
_cell.length_a   1.000
_cell.length_b   1.000
_cell.length_c   1.000
_cell.angle_alpha   90.00
_cell.angle_beta   90.00
_cell.angle_gamma   90.00
#
_symmetry.space_group_name_H-M   'P 1'
#
loop_
_entity.id
_entity.type
_entity.pdbx_description
1 polymer ?
#
loop_
_entity_poly.entity_id
_entity_poly.type
_entity_poly.pdbx_seq_one_letter_code
_entity_poly.pdbx_strand_id
1 'polypeptide(L)'
;MLNAQEILEKKFEKSAFGYRTDEVDDYLQEVSAAVDKLQNEKIQMERKLEVLAEKIEEYRADEDSMRAAILDARKLGSSIVKDAQQQADGIIADANAQSAKVIDSIQMRAEREKMNLSRLQKEVATFKNQLLALYKNHLELISSLPENTKAESPASSVQKEEMPVEQEAVSTASAEETPAVSEETASKPEEAAAAEESIAEERESRFGPLKFGAGYDLKRDR
;
A
#
# COMPACT_ATOMS: atom_id res chain seq x y z
N MET A 1 49.24 -11.41 -50.78
CA MET A 1 48.72 -12.73 -51.21
C MET A 1 48.41 -12.60 -52.68
N LEU A 2 48.74 -13.60 -53.50
CA LEU A 2 48.26 -13.63 -54.88
C LEU A 2 46.72 -13.67 -54.86
N ASN A 3 46.07 -12.84 -55.65
CA ASN A 3 44.65 -12.96 -55.94
C ASN A 3 44.44 -13.88 -57.17
N ALA A 4 43.21 -14.34 -57.41
CA ALA A 4 42.96 -15.25 -58.53
C ALA A 4 43.30 -14.65 -59.90
N GLN A 5 43.16 -13.33 -60.04
CA GLN A 5 43.51 -12.62 -61.29
C GLN A 5 45.02 -12.66 -61.56
N GLU A 6 45.84 -12.44 -60.53
CA GLU A 6 47.30 -12.54 -60.61
C GLU A 6 47.78 -13.97 -60.91
N ILE A 7 47.00 -14.99 -60.52
CA ILE A 7 47.26 -16.40 -60.86
C ILE A 7 46.95 -16.67 -62.34
N LEU A 8 45.82 -16.16 -62.85
CA LEU A 8 45.41 -16.33 -64.25
C LEU A 8 46.25 -15.53 -65.24
N GLU A 9 46.73 -14.34 -64.84
CA GLU A 9 47.56 -13.48 -65.70
C GLU A 9 49.04 -13.92 -65.72
N LYS A 10 49.40 -14.94 -64.93
CA LYS A 10 50.79 -15.37 -64.80
C LYS A 10 51.30 -16.02 -66.09
N LYS A 11 52.29 -15.38 -66.71
CA LYS A 11 53.00 -15.93 -67.87
C LYS A 11 54.28 -16.67 -67.45
N PHE A 12 54.52 -17.82 -68.07
CA PHE A 12 55.70 -18.64 -67.87
C PHE A 12 56.62 -18.59 -69.10
N GLU A 13 57.94 -18.70 -68.88
CA GLU A 13 58.92 -18.80 -69.95
C GLU A 13 58.88 -20.20 -70.59
N LYS A 14 59.10 -20.28 -71.91
CA LYS A 14 59.10 -21.56 -72.64
C LYS A 14 60.48 -22.23 -72.55
N SER A 15 60.52 -23.49 -72.10
CA SER A 15 61.73 -24.32 -72.05
C SER A 15 61.67 -25.45 -73.08
N ALA A 16 62.84 -25.90 -73.57
CA ALA A 16 62.96 -26.97 -74.56
C ALA A 16 62.45 -28.34 -74.04
N PHE A 17 62.40 -28.53 -72.72
CA PHE A 17 61.79 -29.69 -72.05
C PHE A 17 60.99 -29.19 -70.83
N GLY A 18 59.67 -29.01 -70.99
CA GLY A 18 58.80 -28.45 -69.95
C GLY A 18 57.43 -29.11 -69.88
N TYR A 19 56.61 -28.63 -68.95
CA TYR A 19 55.20 -29.05 -68.82
C TYR A 19 54.38 -28.59 -70.03
N ARG A 20 53.27 -29.28 -70.30
CA ARG A 20 52.34 -28.91 -71.36
C ARG A 20 51.58 -27.66 -70.93
N THR A 21 51.51 -26.66 -71.82
CA THR A 21 50.87 -25.39 -71.52
C THR A 21 49.39 -25.55 -71.19
N ASP A 22 48.68 -26.41 -71.91
CA ASP A 22 47.23 -26.59 -71.74
C ASP A 22 46.89 -27.18 -70.36
N GLU A 23 47.65 -28.18 -69.90
CA GLU A 23 47.48 -28.79 -68.57
C GLU A 23 47.85 -27.81 -67.44
N VAL A 24 48.82 -26.92 -67.68
CA VAL A 24 49.20 -25.86 -66.74
C VAL A 24 48.12 -24.78 -66.66
N ASP A 25 47.56 -24.37 -67.79
CA ASP A 25 46.49 -23.36 -67.86
C ASP A 25 45.21 -23.86 -67.18
N ASP A 26 44.82 -25.13 -67.41
CA ASP A 26 43.69 -25.77 -66.73
C ASP A 26 43.90 -25.82 -65.21
N TYR A 27 45.11 -26.18 -64.76
CA TYR A 27 45.44 -26.21 -63.34
C TYR A 27 45.45 -24.80 -62.72
N LEU A 28 45.95 -23.79 -63.43
CA LEU A 28 45.92 -22.39 -62.96
C LEU A 28 44.49 -21.89 -62.79
N GLN A 29 43.55 -22.29 -63.65
CA GLN A 29 42.13 -21.98 -63.49
C GLN A 29 41.53 -22.64 -62.25
N GLU A 30 41.86 -23.90 -61.97
CA GLU A 30 41.39 -24.59 -60.77
C GLU A 30 41.95 -23.93 -59.50
N VAL A 31 43.25 -23.64 -59.48
CA VAL A 31 43.92 -22.97 -58.35
C VAL A 31 43.38 -21.55 -58.15
N SER A 32 43.14 -20.79 -59.23
CA SER A 32 42.57 -19.46 -59.12
C SER A 32 41.17 -19.50 -58.52
N ALA A 33 40.32 -20.44 -58.96
CA ALA A 33 38.98 -20.63 -58.41
C ALA A 33 38.99 -21.04 -56.93
N ALA A 34 39.92 -21.92 -56.53
CA ALA A 34 40.10 -22.31 -55.14
C ALA A 34 40.57 -21.15 -54.26
N VAL A 35 41.50 -20.32 -54.76
CA VAL A 35 41.99 -19.12 -54.06
C VAL A 35 40.87 -18.09 -53.90
N ASP A 36 40.08 -17.81 -54.95
CA ASP A 36 38.92 -16.91 -54.86
C ASP A 36 37.90 -17.40 -53.84
N LYS A 37 37.61 -18.70 -53.83
CA LYS A 37 36.69 -19.29 -52.84
C LYS A 37 37.22 -19.10 -51.42
N LEU A 38 38.48 -19.41 -51.17
CA LEU A 38 39.10 -19.24 -49.85
C LEU A 38 39.17 -17.78 -49.42
N GLN A 39 39.43 -16.85 -50.35
CA GLN A 39 39.42 -15.41 -50.05
C GLN A 39 38.02 -14.93 -49.67
N ASN A 40 36.99 -15.35 -50.40
CA ASN A 40 35.60 -15.02 -50.10
C ASN A 40 35.16 -15.61 -48.75
N GLU A 41 35.50 -16.86 -48.46
CA GLU A 41 35.22 -17.50 -47.17
C GLU A 41 35.94 -16.77 -46.02
N LYS A 42 37.21 -16.39 -46.21
CA LYS A 42 37.98 -15.62 -45.24
C LYS A 42 37.30 -14.28 -44.93
N ILE A 43 36.92 -13.51 -45.96
CA ILE A 43 36.22 -12.23 -45.79
C ILE A 43 34.88 -12.42 -45.06
N GLN A 44 34.13 -13.47 -45.39
CA GLN A 44 32.87 -13.78 -44.70
C GLN A 44 33.09 -14.15 -43.24
N MET A 45 34.14 -14.91 -42.92
CA MET A 45 34.48 -15.27 -41.54
C MET A 45 34.98 -14.06 -40.74
N GLU A 46 35.80 -13.20 -41.33
CA GLU A 46 36.26 -11.95 -40.71
C GLU A 46 35.07 -11.04 -40.36
N ARG A 47 34.11 -10.87 -41.28
CA ARG A 47 32.86 -10.13 -41.00
C ARG A 47 32.04 -10.75 -39.88
N LYS A 48 31.94 -12.08 -39.84
CA LYS A 48 31.22 -12.76 -38.75
C LYS A 48 31.93 -12.54 -37.42
N LEU A 49 33.26 -12.61 -37.39
CA LEU A 49 34.05 -12.36 -36.18
C LEU A 49 33.87 -10.93 -35.67
N GLU A 50 33.82 -9.95 -36.58
CA GLU A 50 33.56 -8.55 -36.22
C GLU A 50 32.19 -8.38 -35.56
N VAL A 51 31.12 -8.91 -36.19
CA VAL A 51 29.77 -8.86 -35.61
C VAL A 51 29.68 -9.61 -34.28
N LEU A 52 30.36 -10.74 -34.14
CA LEU A 52 30.38 -11.49 -32.89
C LEU A 52 31.13 -10.73 -31.79
N ALA A 53 32.23 -10.05 -32.12
CA ALA A 53 32.97 -9.24 -31.17
C ALA A 53 32.13 -8.07 -30.67
N GLU A 54 31.45 -7.35 -31.58
CA GLU A 54 30.53 -6.25 -31.23
C GLU A 54 29.40 -6.72 -30.29
N LYS A 55 28.77 -7.86 -30.60
CA LYS A 55 27.73 -8.44 -29.72
C LYS A 55 28.26 -8.85 -28.35
N ILE A 56 29.50 -9.33 -28.26
CA ILE A 56 30.12 -9.66 -26.97
C ILE A 56 30.33 -8.40 -26.13
N GLU A 57 30.74 -7.30 -26.76
CA GLU A 57 30.88 -6.01 -26.06
C GLU A 57 29.52 -5.47 -25.59
N GLU A 58 28.48 -5.55 -26.44
CA GLU A 58 27.11 -5.19 -26.07
C GLU A 58 26.62 -6.02 -24.88
N TYR A 59 26.75 -7.35 -24.92
CA TYR A 59 26.32 -8.19 -23.80
C TYR A 59 27.11 -7.95 -22.52
N ARG A 60 28.39 -7.57 -22.61
CA ARG A 60 29.16 -7.18 -21.42
C ARG A 60 28.65 -5.87 -20.82
N ALA A 61 28.35 -4.88 -21.66
CA ALA A 61 27.79 -3.62 -21.22
C ALA A 61 26.40 -3.81 -20.58
N ASP A 62 25.56 -4.66 -21.17
CA ASP A 62 24.27 -5.04 -20.62
C ASP A 62 24.41 -5.76 -19.28
N GLU A 63 25.35 -6.71 -19.17
CA GLU A 63 25.59 -7.43 -17.93
C GLU A 63 26.03 -6.48 -16.79
N ASP A 64 26.88 -5.51 -17.10
CA ASP A 64 27.32 -4.50 -16.14
C ASP A 64 26.18 -3.57 -15.72
N SER A 65 25.33 -3.16 -16.67
CA SER A 65 24.11 -2.40 -16.40
C SER A 65 23.14 -3.19 -15.51
N MET A 66 22.92 -4.48 -15.80
CA MET A 66 22.09 -5.35 -14.98
C MET A 66 22.66 -5.54 -13.57
N ARG A 67 23.97 -5.74 -13.44
CA ARG A 67 24.65 -5.82 -12.13
C ARG A 67 24.46 -4.54 -11.33
N ALA A 68 24.64 -3.37 -11.96
CA ALA A 68 24.41 -2.08 -11.32
C ALA A 68 22.96 -1.94 -10.86
N ALA A 69 21.99 -2.26 -11.73
CA ALA A 69 20.56 -2.21 -11.40
C ALA A 69 20.19 -3.14 -10.22
N ILE A 70 20.79 -4.34 -10.13
CA ILE A 70 20.56 -5.25 -9.00
C ILE A 70 21.13 -4.68 -7.69
N LEU A 71 22.31 -4.05 -7.74
CA LEU A 71 22.90 -3.41 -6.55
C LEU A 71 22.05 -2.23 -6.07
N ASP A 72 21.58 -1.40 -7.01
CA ASP A 72 20.68 -0.27 -6.70
C ASP A 72 19.34 -0.76 -6.15
N ALA A 73 18.76 -1.80 -6.75
CA ALA A 73 17.53 -2.41 -6.25
C ALA A 73 17.69 -2.97 -4.83
N ARG A 74 18.82 -3.62 -4.52
CA ARG A 74 19.13 -4.10 -3.16
C ARG A 74 19.27 -2.95 -2.18
N LYS A 75 19.98 -1.88 -2.57
CA LYS A 75 20.15 -0.69 -1.73
C LYS A 75 18.80 -0.02 -1.46
N LEU A 76 17.99 0.16 -2.50
CA LEU A 76 16.64 0.72 -2.39
C LEU A 76 15.75 -0.14 -1.49
N GLY A 77 15.76 -1.47 -1.69
CA GLY A 77 15.03 -2.40 -0.84
C GLY A 77 15.45 -2.31 0.63
N SER A 78 16.75 -2.22 0.91
CA SER A 78 17.25 -2.04 2.27
C SER A 78 16.84 -0.69 2.89
N SER A 79 16.80 0.38 2.10
CA SER A 79 16.34 1.69 2.55
C SER A 79 14.86 1.65 2.89
N ILE A 80 14.03 1.08 2.03
CA ILE A 80 12.57 0.95 2.24
C ILE A 80 12.28 0.20 3.54
N VAL A 81 12.97 -0.93 3.78
CA VAL A 81 12.79 -1.70 5.02
C VAL A 81 13.19 -0.87 6.25
N LYS A 82 14.32 -0.17 6.17
CA LYS A 82 14.78 0.70 7.26
C LYS A 82 13.81 1.86 7.53
N ASP A 83 13.34 2.52 6.48
CA ASP A 83 12.42 3.65 6.58
C ASP A 83 11.06 3.20 7.13
N ALA A 84 10.56 2.04 6.68
CA ALA A 84 9.34 1.43 7.21
C ALA A 84 9.48 1.06 8.70
N GLN A 85 10.63 0.51 9.11
CA GLN A 85 10.89 0.22 10.52
C GLN A 85 10.92 1.49 11.37
N GLN A 86 11.59 2.55 10.89
CA GLN A 86 11.63 3.83 11.58
C GLN A 86 10.24 4.47 11.71
N GLN A 87 9.42 4.38 10.67
CA GLN A 87 8.04 4.85 10.71
C GLN A 87 7.19 4.03 11.68
N ALA A 88 7.33 2.71 11.69
CA ALA A 88 6.63 1.84 12.63
C ALA A 88 7.03 2.15 14.08
N ASP A 89 8.31 2.29 14.36
CA ASP A 89 8.83 2.66 15.68
C ASP A 89 8.31 4.05 16.11
N GLY A 90 8.23 5.01 15.17
CA GLY A 90 7.64 6.33 15.40
C GLY A 90 6.15 6.26 15.76
N ILE A 91 5.36 5.49 15.01
CA ILE A 91 3.93 5.28 15.28
C ILE A 91 3.73 4.66 16.66
N ILE A 92 4.54 3.65 17.02
CA ILE A 92 4.46 3.00 18.34
C ILE A 92 4.82 3.99 19.45
N ALA A 93 5.89 4.78 19.26
CA ALA A 93 6.29 5.80 20.22
C ALA A 93 5.21 6.87 20.43
N ASP A 94 4.61 7.37 19.35
CA ASP A 94 3.54 8.37 19.39
C ASP A 94 2.27 7.81 20.03
N ALA A 95 1.88 6.58 19.68
CA ALA A 95 0.74 5.91 20.29
C ALA A 95 0.94 5.71 21.80
N ASN A 96 2.14 5.30 22.23
CA ASN A 96 2.48 5.15 23.63
C ASN A 96 2.46 6.50 24.38
N ALA A 97 3.03 7.55 23.80
CA ALA A 97 3.03 8.89 24.37
C ALA A 97 1.61 9.45 24.51
N GLN A 98 0.76 9.24 23.50
CA GLN A 98 -0.64 9.65 23.54
C GLN A 98 -1.43 8.86 24.59
N SER A 99 -1.18 7.56 24.68
CA SER A 99 -1.83 6.68 25.67
C SER A 99 -1.46 7.08 27.09
N ALA A 100 -0.18 7.38 27.35
CA ALA A 100 0.28 7.89 28.65
C ALA A 100 -0.45 9.19 29.02
N LYS A 101 -0.53 10.16 28.09
CA LYS A 101 -1.28 11.41 28.32
C LYS A 101 -2.75 11.18 28.65
N VAL A 102 -3.40 10.24 27.94
CA VAL A 102 -4.80 9.89 28.20
C VAL A 102 -4.94 9.28 29.60
N ILE A 103 -4.09 8.34 29.98
CA ILE A 103 -4.10 7.71 31.30
C ILE A 103 -3.92 8.77 32.40
N ASP A 104 -2.93 9.64 32.27
CA ASP A 104 -2.69 10.72 33.23
C ASP A 104 -3.91 11.65 33.35
N SER A 105 -4.54 12.00 32.22
CA SER A 105 -5.75 12.82 32.22
C SER A 105 -6.92 12.15 32.93
N ILE A 106 -7.08 10.83 32.77
CA ILE A 106 -8.12 10.04 33.43
C ILE A 106 -7.84 9.97 34.93
N GLN A 107 -6.60 9.75 35.34
CA GLN A 107 -6.20 9.73 36.75
C GLN A 107 -6.50 11.08 37.42
N MET A 108 -6.09 12.19 36.80
CA MET A 108 -6.39 13.54 37.32
C MET A 108 -7.90 13.81 37.43
N ARG A 109 -8.71 13.34 36.46
CA ARG A 109 -10.17 13.45 36.53
C ARG A 109 -10.74 12.60 37.66
N ALA A 110 -10.27 11.35 37.82
CA ALA A 110 -10.71 10.46 38.87
C ALA A 110 -10.41 11.02 40.28
N GLU A 111 -9.22 11.60 40.46
CA GLU A 111 -8.85 12.28 41.71
C GLU A 111 -9.75 13.49 42.00
N ARG A 112 -10.03 14.31 40.97
CA ARG A 112 -10.94 15.45 41.10
C ARG A 112 -12.35 15.02 41.48
N GLU A 113 -12.89 13.99 40.82
CA GLU A 113 -14.22 13.46 41.14
C GLU A 113 -14.28 12.88 42.56
N LYS A 114 -13.22 12.18 42.99
CA LYS A 114 -13.12 11.69 44.38
C LYS A 114 -13.15 12.84 45.39
N MET A 115 -12.46 13.94 45.09
CA MET A 115 -12.47 15.14 45.94
C MET A 115 -13.86 15.79 45.97
N ASN A 116 -14.52 15.92 44.82
CA ASN A 116 -15.88 16.45 44.71
C ASN A 116 -16.89 15.61 45.50
N LEU A 117 -16.80 14.28 45.39
CA LEU A 117 -17.66 13.35 46.12
C LEU A 117 -17.47 13.50 47.64
N SER A 118 -16.22 13.59 48.11
CA SER A 118 -15.93 13.81 49.53
C SER A 118 -16.49 15.15 50.03
N ARG A 119 -16.39 16.21 49.22
CA ARG A 119 -16.97 17.52 49.54
C ARG A 119 -18.49 17.46 49.62
N LEU A 120 -19.15 16.85 48.64
CA LEU A 120 -20.60 16.71 48.61
C LEU A 120 -21.11 15.88 49.80
N GLN A 121 -20.42 14.80 50.17
CA GLN A 121 -20.74 14.03 51.36
C GLN A 121 -20.71 14.88 52.64
N LYS A 122 -19.72 15.77 52.78
CA LYS A 122 -19.65 16.71 53.90
C LYS A 122 -20.81 17.70 53.86
N GLU A 123 -21.13 18.26 52.69
CA GLU A 123 -22.26 19.19 52.52
C GLU A 123 -23.60 18.53 52.88
N VAL A 124 -23.84 17.29 52.43
CA VAL A 124 -25.02 16.50 52.80
C VAL A 124 -25.08 16.23 54.31
N ALA A 125 -23.96 15.89 54.93
CA ALA A 125 -23.90 15.69 56.38
C ALA A 125 -24.21 16.99 57.15
N THR A 126 -23.68 18.13 56.70
CA THR A 126 -23.97 19.43 57.30
C THR A 126 -25.43 19.82 57.14
N PHE A 127 -26.03 19.62 55.97
CA PHE A 127 -27.44 19.89 55.71
C PHE A 127 -28.34 19.01 56.58
N LYS A 128 -28.03 17.70 56.68
CA LYS A 128 -28.76 16.78 57.56
C LYS A 128 -28.72 17.25 59.02
N ASN A 129 -27.56 17.69 59.51
CA ASN A 129 -27.42 18.19 60.88
C ASN A 129 -28.19 19.49 61.10
N GLN A 130 -28.16 20.41 60.14
CA GLN A 130 -28.95 21.66 60.18
C GLN A 130 -30.46 21.37 60.21
N LEU A 131 -30.93 20.46 59.36
CA LEU A 131 -32.33 20.08 59.29
C LEU A 131 -32.81 19.41 60.60
N LEU A 132 -32.01 18.51 61.16
CA LEU A 132 -32.30 17.90 62.47
C LEU A 132 -32.34 18.93 63.60
N ALA A 133 -31.44 19.92 63.59
CA ALA A 133 -31.45 21.00 64.57
C ALA A 133 -32.70 21.87 64.45
N LEU A 134 -33.11 22.20 63.22
CA LEU A 134 -34.34 22.96 62.94
C LEU A 134 -35.58 22.21 63.43
N TYR A 135 -35.69 20.91 63.14
CA TYR A 135 -36.81 20.10 63.64
C TYR A 135 -36.84 20.02 65.17
N LYS A 136 -35.69 19.87 65.84
CA LYS A 136 -35.64 19.89 67.31
C LYS A 136 -36.15 21.21 67.88
N ASN A 137 -35.73 22.33 67.29
CA ASN A 137 -36.20 23.66 67.68
C ASN A 137 -37.73 23.78 67.49
N HIS A 138 -38.27 23.35 66.34
CA HIS A 138 -39.73 23.34 66.12
C HIS A 138 -40.48 22.46 67.14
N LEU A 139 -39.93 21.30 67.50
CA LEU A 139 -40.53 20.41 68.50
C LEU A 139 -40.53 21.05 69.89
N GLU A 140 -39.45 21.74 70.25
CA GLU A 140 -39.35 22.51 71.49
C GLU A 140 -40.40 23.64 71.53
N LEU A 141 -40.53 24.42 70.45
CA LEU A 141 -41.57 25.45 70.32
C LEU A 141 -42.99 24.88 70.46
N ILE A 142 -43.29 23.74 69.80
CA ILE A 142 -44.59 23.08 69.91
C ILE A 142 -44.84 22.58 71.34
N SER A 143 -43.84 21.98 71.98
CA SER A 143 -43.97 21.51 73.38
C SER A 143 -44.13 22.65 74.39
N SER A 144 -43.72 23.86 74.03
CA SER A 144 -43.91 25.07 74.86
C SER A 144 -45.30 25.72 74.69
N LEU A 145 -46.10 25.27 73.73
CA LEU A 145 -47.48 25.71 73.61
C LEU A 145 -48.31 25.10 74.76
N PRO A 146 -49.06 25.90 75.53
CA PRO A 146 -49.87 25.39 76.61
C PRO A 146 -50.93 24.42 76.06
N GLU A 147 -51.03 23.23 76.65
CA GLU A 147 -52.11 22.28 76.36
C GLU A 147 -53.46 22.92 76.72
N ASN A 148 -54.09 23.59 75.75
CA ASN A 148 -55.50 23.91 75.84
C ASN A 148 -56.30 22.65 75.50
N THR A 149 -56.29 21.68 76.41
CA THR A 149 -57.37 20.69 76.51
C THR A 149 -58.62 21.42 76.99
N LYS A 150 -59.42 21.93 76.06
CA LYS A 150 -60.82 22.22 76.33
C LYS A 150 -61.67 21.56 75.24
N ALA A 151 -62.34 20.50 75.66
CA ALA A 151 -63.37 19.81 74.90
C ALA A 151 -64.61 20.70 74.73
N GLU A 152 -65.28 20.48 73.59
CA GLU A 152 -66.68 20.81 73.27
C GLU A 152 -67.06 22.29 73.02
N SER A 153 -67.82 22.69 72.00
CA SER A 153 -68.48 22.04 70.84
C SER A 153 -68.83 23.15 69.80
N PRO A 154 -69.77 22.99 68.85
CA PRO A 154 -69.54 23.10 67.42
C PRO A 154 -70.08 24.42 66.81
N ALA A 155 -69.97 24.51 65.47
CA ALA A 155 -70.61 25.47 64.59
C ALA A 155 -69.99 26.88 64.51
N SER A 156 -69.26 27.10 63.42
CA SER A 156 -69.68 28.10 62.42
C SER A 156 -69.01 27.80 61.08
N SER A 157 -69.88 27.50 60.12
CA SER A 157 -69.72 27.62 58.68
C SER A 157 -68.60 28.57 58.23
N VAL A 158 -67.59 28.01 57.56
CA VAL A 158 -66.83 28.75 56.55
C VAL A 158 -67.08 28.08 55.21
N GLN A 159 -67.44 28.92 54.26
CA GLN A 159 -68.00 28.62 52.97
C GLN A 159 -66.99 27.81 52.14
N LYS A 160 -67.55 26.85 51.40
CA LYS A 160 -66.88 26.22 50.27
C LYS A 160 -66.76 27.27 49.17
N GLU A 161 -65.73 28.10 49.23
CA GLU A 161 -65.28 28.84 48.06
C GLU A 161 -64.50 27.85 47.17
N GLU A 162 -65.24 27.23 46.24
CA GLU A 162 -64.64 26.65 45.04
C GLU A 162 -63.97 27.78 44.26
N MET A 163 -62.66 27.95 44.45
CA MET A 163 -61.83 28.54 43.43
C MET A 163 -61.75 27.53 42.27
N PRO A 164 -62.15 27.88 41.04
CA PRO A 164 -61.91 27.04 39.88
C PRO A 164 -60.39 26.87 39.71
N VAL A 165 -59.94 25.62 39.75
CA VAL A 165 -58.60 25.29 39.25
C VAL A 165 -58.65 25.48 37.75
N GLU A 166 -58.27 26.68 37.30
CA GLU A 166 -57.94 26.95 35.91
C GLU A 166 -56.61 26.24 35.63
N GLN A 167 -56.71 24.96 35.24
CA GLN A 167 -55.61 24.27 34.58
C GLN A 167 -55.46 24.88 33.20
N GLU A 168 -54.59 25.87 33.08
CA GLU A 168 -53.94 26.19 31.80
C GLU A 168 -53.06 25.01 31.39
N ALA A 169 -53.67 24.00 30.77
CA ALA A 169 -53.00 23.11 29.84
C ALA A 169 -53.19 23.71 28.45
N VAL A 170 -52.37 24.70 28.10
CA VAL A 170 -52.15 25.09 26.70
C VAL A 170 -51.24 24.01 26.11
N SER A 171 -51.80 23.06 25.35
CA SER A 171 -52.02 23.15 23.89
C SER A 171 -50.68 23.29 23.17
N THR A 172 -50.19 22.27 22.49
CA THR A 172 -50.37 22.01 21.05
C THR A 172 -49.20 21.07 20.68
N ALA A 173 -49.22 20.15 19.72
CA ALA A 173 -50.13 19.90 18.63
C ALA A 173 -50.13 18.39 18.30
N SER A 174 -51.32 17.92 17.96
CA SER A 174 -51.60 16.75 17.17
C SER A 174 -50.99 16.88 15.76
N ALA A 175 -50.39 15.81 15.24
CA ALA A 175 -50.48 15.44 13.82
C ALA A 175 -49.89 14.03 13.63
N GLU A 176 -50.82 13.08 13.57
CA GLU A 176 -50.75 11.82 12.88
C GLU A 176 -50.22 11.99 11.44
N GLU A 177 -49.20 11.22 11.03
CA GLU A 177 -49.07 10.71 9.66
C GLU A 177 -47.85 9.77 9.56
N THR A 178 -48.12 8.48 9.40
CA THR A 178 -47.27 7.63 8.56
C THR A 178 -47.38 8.13 7.12
N PRO A 179 -46.30 8.11 6.34
CA PRO A 179 -46.25 7.03 5.36
C PRO A 179 -44.84 6.44 5.14
N ALA A 180 -44.89 5.25 4.55
CA ALA A 180 -43.78 4.51 4.00
C ALA A 180 -42.83 5.35 3.13
N VAL A 181 -41.53 5.13 3.30
CA VAL A 181 -40.56 5.27 2.22
C VAL A 181 -39.89 3.91 2.07
N SER A 182 -40.31 3.22 1.02
CA SER A 182 -39.49 2.30 0.25
C SER A 182 -38.40 3.10 -0.44
N GLU A 183 -37.13 2.81 -0.16
CA GLU A 183 -36.07 3.04 -1.13
C GLU A 183 -35.13 1.82 -1.17
N GLU A 184 -35.15 1.25 -2.35
CA GLU A 184 -34.32 0.21 -2.91
C GLU A 184 -32.92 0.79 -3.17
N THR A 185 -31.88 0.14 -2.65
CA THR A 185 -30.58 -0.10 -3.34
C THR A 185 -29.62 -0.80 -2.39
N ALA A 186 -29.73 -2.13 -2.31
CA ALA A 186 -28.66 -2.97 -1.82
C ALA A 186 -27.72 -3.27 -2.99
N SER A 187 -26.69 -2.45 -3.18
CA SER A 187 -25.53 -2.80 -4.00
C SER A 187 -24.55 -3.63 -3.17
N LYS A 188 -24.37 -4.86 -3.63
CA LYS A 188 -23.34 -5.85 -3.29
C LYS A 188 -21.94 -5.20 -3.13
N PRO A 189 -21.12 -5.69 -2.19
CA PRO A 189 -19.73 -5.97 -2.54
C PRO A 189 -19.53 -7.49 -2.52
N GLU A 190 -19.30 -8.01 -3.72
CA GLU A 190 -18.85 -9.36 -3.96
C GLU A 190 -17.41 -9.47 -3.45
N GLU A 191 -17.24 -10.28 -2.42
CA GLU A 191 -15.98 -10.66 -1.81
C GLU A 191 -15.14 -11.40 -2.86
N ALA A 192 -14.14 -10.71 -3.40
CA ALA A 192 -13.14 -11.27 -4.28
C ALA A 192 -12.23 -12.22 -3.48
N ALA A 193 -12.65 -13.49 -3.43
CA ALA A 193 -11.77 -14.59 -3.10
C ALA A 193 -10.71 -14.71 -4.21
N ALA A 194 -9.47 -14.43 -3.83
CA ALA A 194 -8.29 -14.81 -4.57
C ALA A 194 -8.23 -16.34 -4.71
N ALA A 195 -8.11 -16.83 -5.95
CA ALA A 195 -7.54 -18.13 -6.26
C ALA A 195 -7.02 -18.12 -7.71
N GLU A 196 -5.70 -17.93 -7.83
CA GLU A 196 -4.82 -18.51 -8.86
C GLU A 196 -5.36 -18.59 -10.30
N GLU A 197 -5.35 -17.47 -11.01
CA GLU A 197 -5.17 -17.51 -12.46
C GLU A 197 -3.67 -17.50 -12.78
N SER A 198 -3.24 -18.64 -13.31
CA SER A 198 -1.92 -18.91 -13.84
C SER A 198 -1.55 -17.92 -14.94
N ILE A 199 -0.81 -16.86 -14.60
CA ILE A 199 -0.05 -16.10 -15.60
C ILE A 199 1.22 -16.90 -15.90
N ALA A 200 1.03 -18.01 -16.62
CA ALA A 200 2.05 -18.64 -17.42
C ALA A 200 1.78 -18.30 -18.89
N GLU A 201 1.64 -17.00 -19.18
CA GLU A 201 1.87 -16.55 -20.55
C GLU A 201 3.37 -16.70 -20.80
N GLU A 202 3.71 -17.61 -21.71
CA GLU A 202 5.04 -17.77 -22.28
C GLU A 202 5.58 -16.39 -22.63
N ARG A 203 6.50 -15.88 -21.81
CA ARG A 203 7.31 -14.72 -22.18
C ARG A 203 8.22 -15.16 -23.32
N GLU A 204 7.67 -15.21 -24.53
CA GLU A 204 8.51 -15.26 -25.72
C GLU A 204 9.37 -13.99 -25.69
N SER A 205 10.66 -14.20 -25.47
CA SER A 205 11.69 -13.18 -25.65
C SER A 205 11.39 -12.41 -26.93
N ARG A 206 11.64 -11.08 -26.96
CA ARG A 206 11.50 -10.26 -28.18
C ARG A 206 12.30 -10.83 -29.37
N PHE A 207 13.24 -11.74 -29.10
CA PHE A 207 14.11 -12.41 -30.06
C PHE A 207 13.70 -13.88 -30.37
N GLY A 208 12.60 -14.38 -29.81
CA GLY A 208 12.16 -15.78 -29.95
C GLY A 208 13.16 -16.81 -29.38
N PRO A 209 13.03 -18.10 -29.71
CA PRO A 209 14.01 -19.11 -29.32
C PRO A 209 15.36 -18.84 -30.00
N LEU A 210 16.33 -18.38 -29.22
CA LEU A 210 17.68 -18.04 -29.66
C LEU A 210 18.40 -19.30 -30.14
N LYS A 211 18.57 -19.45 -31.46
CA LYS A 211 19.34 -20.55 -32.06
C LYS A 211 20.79 -20.11 -32.24
N PHE A 212 21.69 -20.63 -31.40
CA PHE A 212 23.12 -20.44 -31.56
C PHE A 212 23.72 -21.57 -32.42
N GLY A 213 24.77 -21.27 -33.17
CA GLY A 213 25.51 -22.26 -33.99
C GLY A 213 24.93 -22.47 -35.39
N ALA A 214 25.01 -23.70 -35.92
CA ALA A 214 24.73 -24.05 -37.33
C ALA A 214 23.30 -23.74 -37.83
N GLY A 215 22.40 -23.25 -36.98
CA GLY A 215 21.04 -22.85 -37.30
C GLY A 215 20.71 -21.36 -37.10
N TYR A 216 21.72 -20.48 -37.02
CA TYR A 216 21.53 -19.03 -36.93
C TYR A 216 21.13 -18.45 -38.31
N ASP A 217 19.91 -17.95 -38.44
CA ASP A 217 19.36 -17.38 -39.69
C ASP A 217 19.40 -15.84 -39.66
N LEU A 218 20.30 -15.25 -40.48
CA LEU A 218 20.49 -13.80 -40.59
C LEU A 218 19.32 -13.05 -41.24
N LYS A 219 18.31 -13.75 -41.79
CA LYS A 219 17.17 -13.11 -42.47
C LYS A 219 16.03 -12.69 -41.54
N ARG A 220 16.07 -13.10 -40.27
CA ARG A 220 15.00 -12.81 -39.30
C ARG A 220 15.05 -11.38 -38.75
N ASP A 221 16.23 -10.75 -38.75
CA ASP A 221 16.48 -9.42 -38.17
C ASP A 221 16.55 -8.31 -39.25
N ARG A 222 15.81 -8.42 -40.35
CA ARG A 222 15.68 -7.36 -41.38
C ARG A 222 14.34 -6.66 -41.36
#